data_AF-A0A263DF22-F1
#
_entry.id   AF-A0A263DF22-F1
#
_cell.length_a   1.000
_cell.length_b   1.000
_cell.length_c   1.000
_cell.angle_alpha   90.00
_cell.angle_beta   90.00
_cell.angle_gamma   90.00
#
_symmetry.space_group_name_H-M   'P 1'
#
loop_
_entity.id
_entity.type
_entity.pdbx_description
1 polymer ?
#
loop_
_entity_poly.entity_id
_entity_poly.type
_entity_poly.pdbx_seq_one_letter_code
_entity_poly.pdbx_strand_id
1 'polypeptide(L)'
;MGAALGSALKARAGAVIWADAGRSHATAKRAELADLIAVPDVGELARRAHVIVSICPPDAAAAVAQEVAAAAAGRPDPPLYVDANAVAPATVREIGTRLGVGQVVDAAVIGPPAWELGRTVLWLSGVAAPAVADLFAGTPFTARVLGSDLGAASALKACYALQTKALPTVWAVLASAADAYGVQDALREQLAGDGVDLGAHLDALQARAGAKAWRWAGEMDEAAAALAAVDVPDGFSRAAAQVYRRMAERRD
;
A
#
# COMPACT_ATOMS: atom_id res chain seq x y z
N MET A 1 -7.27 6.25 -0.47
CA MET A 1 -6.32 6.25 -1.59
C MET A 1 -7.04 5.99 -2.90
N GLY A 2 -7.78 4.88 -3.05
CA GLY A 2 -8.54 4.58 -4.28
C GLY A 2 -9.36 5.74 -4.85
N ALA A 3 -10.15 6.44 -4.03
CA ALA A 3 -10.91 7.62 -4.48
C ALA A 3 -10.05 8.74 -5.08
N ALA A 4 -8.87 9.01 -4.51
CA ALA A 4 -7.95 10.03 -5.01
C ALA A 4 -7.31 9.62 -6.33
N LEU A 5 -6.88 8.36 -6.46
CA LEU A 5 -6.38 7.81 -7.73
C LEU A 5 -7.45 7.85 -8.82
N GLY A 6 -8.69 7.42 -8.50
CA GLY A 6 -9.81 7.48 -9.42
C GLY A 6 -10.12 8.91 -9.86
N SER A 7 -10.19 9.85 -8.92
CA SER A 7 -10.40 11.27 -9.23
C SER A 7 -9.31 11.85 -10.12
N ALA A 8 -8.05 11.49 -9.89
CA ALA A 8 -6.91 11.94 -10.70
C ALA A 8 -7.02 11.48 -12.17
N LEU A 9 -7.62 10.32 -12.40
CA LEU A 9 -7.77 9.75 -13.75
C LEU A 9 -9.01 10.26 -14.51
N LYS A 10 -9.95 10.96 -13.86
CA LYS A 10 -11.20 11.43 -14.49
C LYS A 10 -10.96 12.30 -15.74
N ALA A 11 -9.93 13.12 -15.76
CA ALA A 11 -9.64 14.00 -16.89
C ALA A 11 -9.08 13.25 -18.12
N ARG A 12 -8.61 12.01 -17.95
CA ARG A 12 -8.03 11.17 -19.01
C ARG A 12 -8.90 9.97 -19.37
N ALA A 13 -9.77 9.54 -18.47
CA ALA A 13 -10.67 8.41 -18.67
C ALA A 13 -12.05 8.88 -19.14
N GLY A 14 -12.67 8.12 -20.06
CA GLY A 14 -14.07 8.37 -20.44
C GLY A 14 -15.07 8.11 -19.29
N ALA A 15 -14.72 7.20 -18.39
CA ALA A 15 -15.44 6.95 -17.13
C ALA A 15 -14.48 6.32 -16.11
N VAL A 16 -14.67 6.61 -14.83
CA VAL A 16 -13.95 5.94 -13.73
C VAL A 16 -14.96 5.18 -12.89
N ILE A 17 -14.85 3.85 -12.93
CA ILE A 17 -15.74 2.92 -12.22
C ILE A 17 -15.06 2.31 -11.00
N TRP A 18 -15.85 1.90 -9.99
CA TRP A 18 -15.35 1.20 -8.80
C TRP A 18 -16.30 0.08 -8.35
N ALA A 19 -15.77 -1.00 -7.78
CA ALA A 19 -16.56 -2.15 -7.32
C ALA A 19 -17.13 -1.90 -5.91
N ASP A 20 -18.46 -1.94 -5.80
CA ASP A 20 -19.20 -1.59 -4.59
C ASP A 20 -19.46 -2.79 -3.66
N ALA A 21 -19.57 -4.02 -4.19
CA ALA A 21 -19.92 -5.18 -3.38
C ALA A 21 -19.02 -5.37 -2.14
N GLY A 22 -19.68 -5.52 -1.00
CA GLY A 22 -19.04 -5.75 0.31
C GLY A 22 -18.24 -4.56 0.83
N ARG A 23 -18.37 -3.36 0.26
CA ARG A 23 -17.66 -2.17 0.72
C ARG A 23 -18.47 -1.45 1.80
N SER A 24 -17.75 -0.84 2.75
CA SER A 24 -18.39 -0.08 3.83
C SER A 24 -19.00 1.23 3.33
N HIS A 25 -19.98 1.76 4.07
CA HIS A 25 -20.57 3.08 3.79
C HIS A 25 -19.51 4.19 3.68
N ALA A 26 -18.49 4.17 4.53
CA ALA A 26 -17.38 5.13 4.46
C ALA A 26 -16.58 5.01 3.15
N THR A 27 -16.50 3.82 2.55
CA THR A 27 -15.87 3.62 1.24
C THR A 27 -16.74 4.16 0.11
N ALA A 28 -18.03 3.81 0.12
CA ALA A 28 -19.01 4.35 -0.84
C ALA A 28 -19.04 5.88 -0.82
N LYS A 29 -19.08 6.50 0.37
CA LYS A 29 -19.10 7.96 0.48
C LYS A 29 -17.86 8.64 -0.11
N ARG A 30 -16.67 8.04 0.06
CA ARG A 30 -15.44 8.57 -0.56
C ARG A 30 -15.46 8.45 -2.08
N ALA A 31 -16.06 7.39 -2.62
CA ALA A 31 -16.18 7.20 -4.05
C ALA A 31 -17.20 8.18 -4.66
N GLU A 32 -18.34 8.39 -3.99
CA GLU A 32 -19.33 9.41 -4.34
C GLU A 32 -18.73 10.81 -4.38
N LEU A 33 -18.02 11.22 -3.32
CA LEU A 33 -17.35 12.54 -3.25
C LEU A 33 -16.25 12.72 -4.32
N ALA A 34 -15.79 11.64 -4.94
CA ALA A 34 -14.83 11.65 -6.03
C ALA A 34 -15.49 11.51 -7.41
N ASP A 35 -16.83 11.50 -7.49
CA ASP A 35 -17.64 11.24 -8.68
C ASP A 35 -17.29 9.92 -9.40
N LEU A 36 -17.01 8.86 -8.63
CA LEU A 36 -16.75 7.54 -9.20
C LEU A 36 -18.06 6.78 -9.41
N ILE A 37 -18.17 6.08 -10.54
CA ILE A 37 -19.38 5.35 -10.93
C ILE A 37 -19.33 3.95 -10.31
N ALA A 38 -20.28 3.63 -9.44
CA ALA A 38 -20.36 2.30 -8.84
C ALA A 38 -20.71 1.23 -9.90
N VAL A 39 -20.05 0.08 -9.81
CA VAL A 39 -20.44 -1.16 -10.48
C VAL A 39 -20.58 -2.27 -9.43
N PRO A 40 -21.36 -3.34 -9.70
CA PRO A 40 -21.68 -4.34 -8.68
C PRO A 40 -20.44 -5.00 -8.06
N ASP A 41 -19.47 -5.42 -8.86
CA ASP A 41 -18.33 -6.22 -8.38
C ASP A 41 -17.05 -6.04 -9.21
N VAL A 42 -15.97 -6.71 -8.78
CA VAL A 42 -14.67 -6.74 -9.46
C VAL A 42 -14.78 -7.38 -10.84
N GLY A 43 -15.66 -8.36 -11.01
CA GLY A 43 -15.88 -8.98 -12.32
C GLY A 43 -16.45 -7.99 -13.34
N GLU A 44 -17.37 -7.12 -12.92
CA GLU A 44 -17.92 -6.07 -13.77
C GLU A 44 -16.90 -4.98 -14.08
N LEU A 45 -16.05 -4.61 -13.13
CA LEU A 45 -14.86 -3.79 -13.42
C LEU A 45 -14.02 -4.44 -14.51
N ALA A 46 -13.69 -5.72 -14.33
CA ALA A 46 -12.83 -6.49 -15.21
C ALA A 46 -13.40 -6.74 -16.60
N ARG A 47 -14.72 -6.65 -16.79
CA ARG A 47 -15.35 -6.72 -18.12
C ARG A 47 -15.38 -5.39 -18.85
N ARG A 48 -15.40 -4.26 -18.14
CA ARG A 48 -15.64 -2.92 -18.72
C ARG A 48 -14.40 -2.04 -18.79
N ALA A 49 -13.43 -2.25 -17.91
CA ALA A 49 -12.24 -1.40 -17.83
C ALA A 49 -11.22 -1.73 -18.94
N HIS A 50 -10.49 -0.72 -19.38
CA HIS A 50 -9.25 -0.85 -20.17
C HIS A 50 -8.01 -0.80 -19.26
N VAL A 51 -8.12 -0.14 -18.10
CA VAL A 51 -7.07 -0.07 -17.08
C VAL A 51 -7.73 -0.28 -15.72
N ILE A 52 -7.17 -1.16 -14.89
CA ILE A 52 -7.62 -1.41 -13.52
C ILE A 52 -6.51 -1.01 -12.56
N VAL A 53 -6.83 -0.15 -11.58
CA VAL A 53 -5.91 0.18 -10.48
C VAL A 53 -6.37 -0.57 -9.23
N SER A 54 -5.65 -1.63 -8.88
CA SER A 54 -5.90 -2.42 -7.68
C SER A 54 -5.23 -1.77 -6.48
N ILE A 55 -6.03 -1.35 -5.49
CA ILE A 55 -5.52 -0.75 -4.25
C ILE A 55 -6.39 -1.12 -3.05
N CYS A 56 -5.98 -2.18 -2.39
CA CYS A 56 -6.63 -2.84 -1.27
C CYS A 56 -5.59 -3.19 -0.19
N PRO A 57 -6.01 -3.74 0.96
CA PRO A 57 -5.10 -4.41 1.89
C PRO A 57 -4.26 -5.50 1.18
N PRO A 58 -2.98 -5.68 1.55
CA PRO A 58 -2.07 -6.55 0.79
C PRO A 58 -2.50 -8.03 0.75
N ASP A 59 -3.15 -8.53 1.80
CA ASP A 59 -3.71 -9.87 1.90
C ASP A 59 -4.81 -10.17 0.86
N ALA A 60 -5.46 -9.13 0.34
CA ALA A 60 -6.48 -9.26 -0.71
C ALA A 60 -5.92 -9.17 -2.14
N ALA A 61 -4.67 -8.76 -2.33
CA ALA A 61 -4.14 -8.41 -3.66
C ALA A 61 -4.17 -9.59 -4.65
N ALA A 62 -3.73 -10.77 -4.23
CA ALA A 62 -3.70 -11.96 -5.07
C ALA A 62 -5.11 -12.45 -5.45
N ALA A 63 -6.05 -12.41 -4.50
CA ALA A 63 -7.44 -12.81 -4.74
C ALA A 63 -8.13 -11.85 -5.73
N VAL A 64 -7.92 -10.54 -5.59
CA VAL A 64 -8.44 -9.54 -6.54
C VAL A 64 -7.87 -9.76 -7.94
N ALA A 65 -6.56 -10.00 -8.06
CA ALA A 65 -5.95 -10.31 -9.35
C ALA A 65 -6.54 -11.59 -9.99
N GLN A 66 -6.84 -12.61 -9.18
CA GLN A 66 -7.49 -13.83 -9.65
C GLN A 66 -8.92 -13.58 -10.14
N GLU A 67 -9.71 -12.78 -9.42
CA GLU A 67 -11.06 -12.38 -9.87
C GLU A 67 -11.02 -11.62 -11.19
N VAL A 68 -10.07 -10.70 -11.35
CA VAL A 68 -9.86 -9.96 -12.59
C VAL A 68 -9.47 -10.91 -13.74
N ALA A 69 -8.52 -11.82 -13.50
CA ALA A 69 -8.09 -12.79 -14.51
C ALA A 69 -9.26 -13.66 -15.00
N ALA A 70 -10.08 -14.15 -14.06
CA ALA A 70 -11.24 -14.98 -14.38
C ALA A 70 -12.30 -14.21 -15.17
N ALA A 71 -12.60 -12.96 -14.79
CA ALA A 71 -13.64 -12.16 -15.43
C ALA A 71 -13.20 -11.54 -16.77
N ALA A 72 -11.90 -11.33 -16.96
CA ALA A 72 -11.33 -10.86 -18.22
C ALA A 72 -10.98 -12.00 -19.20
N ALA A 73 -11.12 -13.26 -18.79
CA ALA A 73 -10.82 -14.42 -19.62
C ALA A 73 -11.61 -14.39 -20.94
N GLY A 74 -10.91 -14.55 -22.07
CA GLY A 74 -11.50 -14.53 -23.40
C GLY A 74 -11.80 -13.13 -23.95
N ARG A 75 -11.52 -12.05 -23.22
CA ARG A 75 -11.54 -10.70 -23.80
C ARG A 75 -10.43 -10.57 -24.85
N PRO A 76 -10.71 -10.04 -26.06
CA PRO A 76 -9.66 -9.79 -27.06
C PRO A 76 -8.70 -8.68 -26.62
N ASP A 77 -9.16 -7.77 -25.78
CA ASP A 77 -8.38 -6.68 -25.18
C ASP A 77 -8.57 -6.71 -23.64
N PRO A 78 -7.77 -7.52 -22.92
CA PRO A 78 -7.81 -7.57 -21.47
C PRO A 78 -7.29 -6.26 -20.86
N PRO A 79 -7.79 -5.86 -19.68
CA PRO A 79 -7.38 -4.60 -19.06
C PRO A 79 -5.90 -4.63 -18.64
N LEU A 80 -5.21 -3.50 -18.81
CA LEU A 80 -3.93 -3.26 -18.16
C LEU A 80 -4.15 -3.22 -16.64
N TYR A 81 -3.49 -4.10 -15.89
CA TYR A 81 -3.64 -4.22 -14.45
C TYR A 81 -2.50 -3.51 -13.72
N VAL A 82 -2.82 -2.44 -13.00
CA VAL A 82 -1.89 -1.71 -12.14
C VAL A 82 -2.06 -2.21 -10.71
N ASP A 83 -1.10 -2.99 -10.23
CA ASP A 83 -1.07 -3.40 -8.82
C ASP A 83 -0.45 -2.28 -7.99
N ALA A 84 -1.28 -1.52 -7.28
CA ALA A 84 -0.87 -0.44 -6.39
C ALA A 84 -0.96 -0.84 -4.90
N ASN A 85 -0.97 -2.15 -4.63
CA ASN A 85 -1.00 -2.69 -3.29
C ASN A 85 0.40 -2.65 -2.65
N ALA A 86 0.46 -2.62 -1.33
CA ALA A 86 1.73 -2.63 -0.60
C ALA A 86 2.21 -4.07 -0.40
N VAL A 87 2.63 -4.72 -1.49
CA VAL A 87 3.04 -6.13 -1.56
C VAL A 87 4.53 -6.29 -1.85
N ALA A 88 5.06 -7.50 -1.66
CA ALA A 88 6.42 -7.88 -1.98
C ALA A 88 6.63 -8.04 -3.49
N PRO A 89 7.87 -7.90 -3.98
CA PRO A 89 8.21 -8.15 -5.39
C PRO A 89 7.78 -9.53 -5.89
N ALA A 90 7.83 -10.55 -5.04
CA ALA A 90 7.38 -11.91 -5.39
C ALA A 90 5.87 -11.95 -5.66
N THR A 91 5.07 -11.28 -4.82
CA THR A 91 3.61 -11.24 -4.93
C THR A 91 3.17 -10.59 -6.24
N VAL A 92 3.72 -9.43 -6.60
CA VAL A 92 3.36 -8.76 -7.87
C VAL A 92 3.86 -9.53 -9.09
N ARG A 93 4.97 -10.26 -8.99
CA ARG A 93 5.42 -11.18 -10.06
C ARG A 93 4.48 -12.36 -10.24
N GLU A 94 3.97 -12.92 -9.15
CA GLU A 94 2.97 -13.99 -9.19
C GLU A 94 1.66 -13.52 -9.86
N ILE A 95 1.25 -12.28 -9.56
CA ILE A 95 0.14 -11.61 -10.27
C ILE A 95 0.47 -11.46 -11.77
N GLY A 96 1.70 -11.07 -12.10
CA GLY A 96 2.22 -11.03 -13.48
C GLY A 96 2.17 -12.39 -14.19
N THR A 97 2.49 -13.49 -13.51
CA THR A 97 2.36 -14.85 -14.07
C THR A 97 0.90 -15.19 -14.40
N ARG A 98 -0.06 -14.72 -13.60
CA ARG A 98 -1.49 -14.98 -13.81
C ARG A 98 -2.12 -14.14 -14.93
N LEU A 99 -1.84 -12.84 -14.93
CA LEU A 99 -2.46 -11.87 -15.85
C LEU A 99 -1.65 -11.65 -17.13
N GLY A 100 -0.39 -12.07 -17.15
CA GLY A 100 0.58 -11.79 -18.20
C GLY A 100 1.50 -10.64 -17.80
N VAL A 101 2.82 -10.88 -17.80
CA VAL A 101 3.83 -9.92 -17.31
C VAL A 101 3.77 -8.59 -18.07
N GLY A 102 3.43 -8.62 -19.36
CA GLY A 102 3.26 -7.42 -20.18
C GLY A 102 1.98 -6.61 -19.88
N GLN A 103 1.02 -7.20 -19.17
CA GLN A 103 -0.27 -6.61 -18.81
C GLN A 103 -0.34 -6.17 -17.35
N VAL A 104 0.78 -6.25 -16.62
CA VAL A 104 0.85 -5.82 -15.22
C VAL A 104 1.87 -4.68 -15.07
N VAL A 105 1.46 -3.65 -14.35
CA VAL A 105 2.34 -2.59 -13.85
C VAL A 105 2.39 -2.67 -12.34
N ASP A 106 3.60 -2.82 -11.80
CA ASP A 106 3.86 -2.75 -10.37
C ASP A 106 3.94 -1.28 -9.96
N ALA A 107 3.10 -0.88 -9.00
CA ALA A 107 2.95 0.49 -8.56
C ALA A 107 3.11 0.63 -7.04
N ALA A 108 3.92 1.59 -6.60
CA ALA A 108 4.10 1.93 -5.21
C ALA A 108 3.69 3.37 -4.92
N VAL A 109 2.60 3.53 -4.16
CA VAL A 109 2.13 4.84 -3.71
C VAL A 109 2.88 5.25 -2.43
N ILE A 110 3.61 6.36 -2.47
CA ILE A 110 4.29 6.95 -1.31
C ILE A 110 3.73 8.35 -1.06
N GLY A 111 2.98 8.49 0.04
CA GLY A 111 2.32 9.73 0.44
C GLY A 111 0.87 9.50 0.90
N PRO A 112 0.18 10.55 1.40
CA PRO A 112 -1.25 10.51 1.68
C PRO A 112 -2.08 10.46 0.37
N PRO A 113 -3.41 10.28 0.43
CA PRO A 113 -4.25 10.56 -0.73
C PRO A 113 -3.98 11.98 -1.27
N ALA A 114 -3.70 12.10 -2.57
CA ALA A 114 -3.35 13.38 -3.20
C ALA A 114 -4.57 14.02 -3.87
N TRP A 115 -4.91 15.21 -3.41
CA TRP A 115 -5.89 16.11 -4.03
C TRP A 115 -5.23 17.39 -4.57
N GLU A 116 -4.00 17.63 -4.14
CA GLU A 116 -3.12 18.74 -4.53
C GLU A 116 -1.73 18.19 -4.85
N LEU A 117 -0.98 18.93 -5.67
CA LEU A 117 0.36 18.54 -6.12
C LEU A 117 1.38 18.47 -4.98
N GLY A 118 2.43 17.66 -5.18
CA GLY A 118 3.68 17.73 -4.39
C GLY A 118 3.73 16.86 -3.13
N ARG A 119 2.68 16.08 -2.83
CA ARG A 119 2.62 15.28 -1.59
C ARG A 119 2.75 13.77 -1.78
N THR A 120 2.47 13.27 -2.98
CA THR A 120 2.40 11.83 -3.24
C THR A 120 3.08 11.47 -4.55
N VAL A 121 3.98 10.50 -4.47
CA VAL A 121 4.69 9.94 -5.61
C VAL A 121 4.11 8.56 -5.90
N LEU A 122 3.81 8.30 -7.18
CA LEU A 122 3.44 7.00 -7.70
C LEU A 122 4.66 6.43 -8.44
N TRP A 123 5.41 5.57 -7.78
CA TRP A 123 6.50 4.84 -8.43
C TRP A 123 5.93 3.69 -9.23
N LEU A 124 6.41 3.50 -10.47
CA LEU A 124 5.89 2.54 -11.42
C LEU A 124 7.03 1.69 -11.97
N SER A 125 6.78 0.42 -12.20
CA SER A 125 7.70 -0.49 -12.89
C SER A 125 6.95 -1.56 -13.69
N GLY A 126 7.59 -2.09 -14.71
CA GLY A 126 6.94 -2.96 -15.70
C GLY A 126 7.01 -2.35 -17.10
N VAL A 127 6.91 -3.19 -18.13
CA VAL A 127 7.02 -2.75 -19.54
C VAL A 127 5.99 -1.70 -19.93
N ALA A 128 4.78 -1.77 -19.35
CA ALA A 128 3.69 -0.82 -19.59
C ALA A 128 3.68 0.38 -18.61
N ALA A 129 4.67 0.49 -17.72
CA ALA A 129 4.75 1.58 -16.74
C ALA A 129 4.74 2.99 -17.35
N PRO A 130 5.40 3.28 -18.49
CA PRO A 130 5.32 4.60 -19.13
C PRO A 130 3.88 4.98 -19.52
N ALA A 131 3.10 4.04 -20.07
CA ALA A 131 1.72 4.30 -20.46
C ALA A 131 0.86 4.66 -19.23
N VAL A 132 1.08 4.00 -18.09
CA VAL A 132 0.41 4.36 -16.83
C VAL A 132 0.87 5.73 -16.33
N ALA A 133 2.17 6.03 -16.41
CA ALA A 133 2.69 7.33 -15.98
C ALA A 133 2.04 8.50 -16.76
N ASP A 134 1.84 8.33 -18.07
CA ASP A 134 1.19 9.33 -18.92
C ASP A 134 -0.24 9.62 -18.51
N LEU A 135 -0.98 8.63 -17.98
CA LEU A 135 -2.34 8.84 -17.45
C LEU A 135 -2.35 9.76 -16.22
N PHE A 136 -1.25 9.82 -15.46
CA PHE A 136 -1.11 10.67 -14.28
C PHE A 136 -0.43 12.02 -14.58
N ALA A 137 -0.02 12.27 -15.82
CA ALA A 137 0.60 13.55 -16.18
C ALA A 137 -0.37 14.73 -15.99
N GLY A 138 0.07 15.73 -15.22
CA GLY A 138 -0.74 16.89 -14.84
C GLY A 138 -1.74 16.63 -13.71
N THR A 139 -1.73 15.44 -13.10
CA THR A 139 -2.58 15.11 -11.95
C THR A 139 -1.87 15.41 -10.62
N PRO A 140 -2.59 15.40 -9.47
CA PRO A 140 -1.97 15.56 -8.15
C PRO A 140 -0.89 14.50 -7.78
N PHE A 141 -0.84 13.37 -8.48
CA PHE A 141 0.16 12.34 -8.27
C PHE A 141 1.40 12.59 -9.15
N THR A 142 2.58 12.63 -8.54
CA THR A 142 3.84 12.62 -9.30
C THR A 142 4.18 11.19 -9.70
N ALA A 143 3.87 10.81 -10.94
CA ALA A 143 4.22 9.49 -11.47
C ALA A 143 5.70 9.43 -11.91
N ARG A 144 6.39 8.34 -11.55
CA ARG A 144 7.81 8.11 -11.89
C ARG A 144 8.04 6.66 -12.23
N VAL A 145 8.75 6.40 -13.33
CA VAL A 145 9.06 5.04 -13.80
C VAL A 145 10.48 4.65 -13.34
N LEU A 146 10.60 3.49 -12.69
CA LEU A 146 11.88 2.93 -12.22
C LEU A 146 12.56 2.04 -13.26
N GLY A 147 11.79 1.46 -14.19
CA GLY A 147 12.29 0.55 -15.20
C GLY A 147 11.23 -0.45 -15.67
N SER A 148 11.64 -1.37 -16.53
CA SER A 148 10.79 -2.41 -17.11
C SER A 148 10.54 -3.61 -16.20
N ASP A 149 11.32 -3.76 -15.13
CA ASP A 149 11.31 -4.97 -14.32
C ASP A 149 10.17 -4.96 -13.30
N LEU A 150 9.28 -5.94 -13.41
CA LEU A 150 8.16 -6.10 -12.49
C LEU A 150 8.67 -6.45 -11.08
N GLY A 151 8.22 -5.68 -10.09
CA GLY A 151 8.62 -5.81 -8.69
C GLY A 151 9.57 -4.71 -8.20
N ALA A 152 10.10 -3.84 -9.07
CA ALA A 152 11.02 -2.78 -8.66
C ALA A 152 10.34 -1.69 -7.82
N ALA A 153 9.09 -1.33 -8.13
CA ALA A 153 8.33 -0.37 -7.33
C ALA A 153 7.94 -0.95 -5.98
N SER A 154 7.51 -2.22 -5.95
CA SER A 154 7.27 -2.99 -4.72
C SER A 154 8.53 -3.11 -3.84
N ALA A 155 9.70 -3.36 -4.44
CA ALA A 155 10.97 -3.41 -3.71
C ALA A 155 11.32 -2.05 -3.07
N LEU A 156 11.20 -0.96 -3.83
CA LEU A 156 11.37 0.40 -3.31
C LEU A 156 10.43 0.64 -2.12
N LYS A 157 9.17 0.24 -2.24
CA LYS A 157 8.17 0.39 -1.19
C LYS A 157 8.54 -0.37 0.07
N ALA A 158 8.98 -1.62 -0.04
CA ALA A 158 9.41 -2.44 1.08
C ALA A 158 10.58 -1.80 1.85
N CYS A 159 11.60 -1.33 1.13
CA CYS A 159 12.72 -0.61 1.72
C CYS A 159 12.27 0.68 2.44
N TYR A 160 11.40 1.47 1.80
CA TYR A 160 10.87 2.68 2.41
C TYR A 160 9.98 2.40 3.64
N ALA A 161 9.34 1.23 3.68
CA ALA A 161 8.50 0.81 4.79
C ALA A 161 9.31 0.50 6.06
N LEU A 162 10.58 0.08 5.94
CA LEU A 162 11.49 -0.04 7.08
C LEU A 162 11.63 1.30 7.82
N GLN A 163 11.92 2.36 7.09
CA GLN A 163 12.11 3.69 7.67
C GLN A 163 10.80 4.26 8.23
N THR A 164 9.70 4.10 7.49
CA THR A 164 8.44 4.77 7.85
C THR A 164 7.58 4.00 8.85
N LYS A 165 7.77 2.69 8.98
CA LYS A 165 6.91 1.83 9.81
C LYS A 165 7.71 0.94 10.76
N ALA A 166 8.75 0.25 10.29
CA ALA A 166 9.50 -0.64 11.18
C ALA A 166 10.28 0.14 12.26
N LEU A 167 11.09 1.14 11.87
CA LEU A 167 11.89 1.93 12.82
C LEU A 167 11.05 2.57 13.94
N PRO A 168 9.91 3.24 13.67
CA PRO A 168 9.06 3.77 14.73
C PRO A 168 8.59 2.74 15.76
N THR A 169 8.40 1.47 15.39
CA THR A 169 7.95 0.44 16.34
C THR A 169 9.01 0.05 17.36
N VAL A 170 10.29 0.36 17.12
CA VAL A 170 11.37 0.13 18.09
C VAL A 170 11.10 0.89 19.39
N TRP A 171 10.53 2.11 19.32
CA TRP A 171 10.14 2.86 20.51
C TRP A 171 9.09 2.13 21.36
N ALA A 172 8.10 1.50 20.72
CA ALA A 172 7.09 0.70 21.41
C ALA A 172 7.69 -0.57 22.02
N VAL A 173 8.62 -1.23 21.33
CA VAL A 173 9.34 -2.40 21.86
C VAL A 173 10.18 -2.01 23.07
N LEU A 174 10.94 -0.91 22.97
CA LEU A 174 11.75 -0.34 24.05
C LEU A 174 10.89 -0.02 25.27
N ALA A 175 9.77 0.69 25.08
CA ALA A 175 8.86 1.04 26.17
C ALA A 175 8.23 -0.21 26.82
N SER A 176 7.80 -1.18 26.01
CA SER A 176 7.20 -2.42 26.51
C SER A 176 8.20 -3.27 27.31
N ALA A 177 9.45 -3.34 26.85
CA ALA A 177 10.50 -4.06 27.57
C ALA A 177 10.86 -3.36 28.89
N ALA A 178 10.97 -2.04 28.89
CA ALA A 178 11.28 -1.26 30.09
C ALA A 178 10.19 -1.40 31.17
N ASP A 179 8.92 -1.38 30.76
CA ASP A 179 7.78 -1.65 31.63
C ASP A 179 7.85 -3.08 32.21
N ALA A 180 8.09 -4.10 31.36
CA ALA A 180 8.17 -5.49 31.79
C ALA A 180 9.32 -5.75 32.79
N TYR A 181 10.43 -5.02 32.70
CA TYR A 181 11.53 -5.10 33.66
C TYR A 181 11.39 -4.12 34.85
N GLY A 182 10.36 -3.27 34.88
CA GLY A 182 10.15 -2.29 35.95
C GLY A 182 11.16 -1.12 35.95
N VAL A 183 11.79 -0.83 34.81
CA VAL A 183 12.85 0.20 34.67
C VAL A 183 12.42 1.40 33.83
N GLN A 184 11.12 1.57 33.59
CA GLN A 184 10.58 2.60 32.69
C GLN A 184 11.01 4.04 33.05
N ASP A 185 11.03 4.39 34.33
CA ASP A 185 11.35 5.76 34.77
C ASP A 185 12.85 6.04 34.60
N ALA A 186 13.71 5.11 35.02
CA ALA A 186 15.15 5.21 34.85
C ALA A 186 15.55 5.26 33.36
N LEU A 187 14.87 4.49 32.50
CA LEU A 187 15.12 4.55 31.06
C LEU A 187 14.68 5.89 30.45
N ARG A 188 13.53 6.44 30.88
CA ARG A 188 13.08 7.77 30.44
C ARG A 188 14.06 8.86 30.87
N GLU A 189 14.56 8.80 32.10
CA GLU A 189 15.58 9.73 32.60
C GLU A 189 16.87 9.65 31.76
N GLN A 190 17.37 8.43 31.51
CA GLN A 190 18.57 8.22 30.71
C GLN A 190 18.40 8.76 29.27
N LEU A 191 17.28 8.45 28.62
CA LEU A 191 16.99 8.94 27.26
C LEU A 191 16.84 10.46 27.21
N ALA A 192 16.21 11.07 28.23
CA ALA A 192 16.09 12.52 28.33
C ALA A 192 17.46 13.19 28.46
N GLY A 193 18.41 12.57 29.18
CA GLY A 193 19.81 12.99 29.24
C GLY A 193 20.50 13.02 27.87
N ASP A 194 20.13 12.11 26.96
CA ASP A 194 20.60 12.05 25.57
C ASP A 194 19.79 12.95 24.61
N GLY A 195 18.83 13.72 25.12
CA GLY A 195 17.94 14.58 24.32
C GLY A 195 16.84 13.82 23.57
N VAL A 196 16.53 12.59 23.97
CA VAL A 196 15.51 11.73 23.37
C VAL A 196 14.24 11.73 24.22
N ASP A 197 13.14 12.23 23.64
CA ASP A 197 11.82 12.17 24.28
C ASP A 197 11.06 10.90 23.85
N LEU A 198 11.11 9.87 24.70
CA LEU A 198 10.39 8.62 24.46
C LEU A 198 8.87 8.81 24.37
N GLY A 199 8.29 9.75 25.13
CA GLY A 199 6.85 10.03 25.09
C GLY A 199 6.45 10.57 23.72
N ALA A 200 7.16 11.59 23.24
CA ALA A 200 6.90 12.19 21.93
C ALA A 200 7.02 11.17 20.78
N HIS A 201 7.98 10.24 20.86
CA HIS A 201 8.13 9.17 19.86
C HIS A 201 6.97 8.18 19.87
N LEU A 202 6.48 7.77 21.05
CA LEU A 202 5.32 6.89 21.19
C LEU A 202 4.04 7.57 20.70
N ASP A 203 3.83 8.84 21.04
CA ASP A 203 2.68 9.63 20.58
C ASP A 203 2.70 9.79 19.06
N ALA A 204 3.86 10.06 18.47
CA ALA A 204 4.03 10.13 17.03
C ALA A 204 3.72 8.78 16.33
N LEU A 205 4.14 7.66 16.92
CA LEU A 205 3.79 6.32 16.42
C LEU A 205 2.28 6.10 16.50
N GLN A 206 1.65 6.41 17.64
CA GLN A 206 0.22 6.20 17.87
C GLN A 206 -0.64 7.06 16.92
N ALA A 207 -0.29 8.35 16.75
CA ALA A 207 -0.99 9.26 15.84
C ALA A 207 -0.92 8.78 14.38
N ARG A 208 0.22 8.20 13.98
CA ARG A 208 0.44 7.69 12.63
C ARG A 208 -0.25 6.36 12.37
N ALA A 209 -0.09 5.40 13.28
CA ALA A 209 -0.61 4.04 13.15
C ALA A 209 -2.11 3.98 13.40
N GLY A 210 -2.57 4.51 14.54
CA GLY A 210 -3.98 4.64 14.94
C GLY A 210 -4.92 3.58 14.32
N ALA A 211 -5.92 4.05 13.56
CA ALA A 211 -6.94 3.20 12.93
C ALA A 211 -6.44 2.32 11.78
N LYS A 212 -5.16 2.45 11.42
CA LYS A 212 -4.52 1.78 10.28
C LYS A 212 -3.53 0.71 10.72
N ALA A 213 -3.36 0.48 12.03
CA ALA A 213 -2.38 -0.46 12.59
C ALA A 213 -2.56 -1.87 12.00
N TRP A 214 -3.79 -2.39 11.96
CA TRP A 214 -4.09 -3.71 11.38
C TRP A 214 -3.58 -3.84 9.93
N ARG A 215 -3.79 -2.81 9.10
CA ARG A 215 -3.33 -2.81 7.70
C ARG A 215 -1.80 -2.74 7.62
N TRP A 216 -1.17 -2.00 8.52
CA TRP A 216 0.28 -1.89 8.57
C TRP A 216 0.97 -3.17 9.01
N ALA A 217 0.30 -4.04 9.78
CA ALA A 217 0.82 -5.37 10.07
C ALA A 217 1.05 -6.18 8.78
N GLY A 218 0.04 -6.28 7.91
CA GLY A 218 0.18 -6.97 6.62
C GLY A 218 1.23 -6.31 5.71
N GLU A 219 1.29 -4.98 5.68
CA GLU A 219 2.36 -4.28 4.93
C GLU A 219 3.77 -4.57 5.46
N MET A 220 3.91 -4.89 6.76
CA MET A 220 5.19 -5.30 7.34
C MET A 220 5.52 -6.77 7.09
N ASP A 221 4.52 -7.65 6.97
CA ASP A 221 4.74 -9.03 6.55
C ASP A 221 5.27 -9.08 5.10
N GLU A 222 4.68 -8.28 4.20
CA GLU A 222 5.15 -8.15 2.81
C GLU A 222 6.55 -7.54 2.73
N ALA A 223 6.85 -6.53 3.55
CA ALA A 223 8.20 -5.99 3.64
C ALA A 223 9.21 -7.03 4.17
N ALA A 224 8.82 -7.88 5.13
CA ALA A 224 9.65 -8.97 5.59
C ALA A 224 9.93 -9.98 4.47
N ALA A 225 8.90 -10.41 3.73
CA ALA A 225 9.04 -11.30 2.59
C ALA A 225 9.96 -10.72 1.50
N ALA A 226 9.85 -9.41 1.22
CA ALA A 226 10.71 -8.73 0.25
C ALA A 226 12.19 -8.73 0.66
N LEU A 227 12.51 -8.56 1.94
CA LEU A 227 13.89 -8.59 2.46
C LEU A 227 14.45 -10.01 2.46
N ALA A 228 13.66 -10.98 2.93
CA ALA A 228 14.05 -12.38 2.96
C ALA A 228 14.36 -12.92 1.55
N ALA A 229 13.64 -12.46 0.52
CA ALA A 229 13.86 -12.87 -0.87
C ALA A 229 15.22 -12.44 -1.46
N VAL A 230 15.94 -11.54 -0.78
CA VAL A 230 17.29 -11.06 -1.18
C VAL A 230 18.32 -11.27 -0.06
N ASP A 231 18.07 -12.23 0.83
CA ASP A 231 18.95 -12.62 1.94
C ASP A 231 19.28 -11.48 2.92
N VAL A 232 18.40 -10.46 3.01
CA VAL A 232 18.49 -9.40 4.01
C VAL A 232 17.68 -9.79 5.25
N PRO A 233 18.21 -9.61 6.48
CA PRO A 233 17.47 -9.89 7.70
C PRO A 233 16.11 -9.18 7.75
N ASP A 234 15.05 -9.96 7.94
CA ASP A 234 13.67 -9.50 7.91
C ASP A 234 13.02 -9.39 9.30
N GLY A 235 13.78 -9.76 10.35
CA GLY A 235 13.31 -9.82 11.73
C GLY A 235 12.73 -8.49 12.25
N PHE A 236 13.27 -7.35 11.81
CA PHE A 236 12.71 -6.04 12.17
C PHE A 236 11.31 -5.82 11.60
N SER A 237 11.08 -6.18 10.34
CA SER A 237 9.76 -6.10 9.71
C SER A 237 8.78 -7.06 10.38
N ARG A 238 9.21 -8.29 10.70
CA ARG A 238 8.38 -9.26 11.44
C ARG A 238 8.01 -8.76 12.84
N ALA A 239 8.96 -8.20 13.57
CA ALA A 239 8.71 -7.62 14.89
C ALA A 239 7.76 -6.41 14.80
N ALA A 240 7.95 -5.54 13.81
CA ALA A 240 7.05 -4.41 13.57
C ALA A 240 5.62 -4.89 13.26
N ALA A 241 5.46 -5.94 12.47
CA ALA A 241 4.15 -6.56 12.21
C ALA A 241 3.48 -7.01 13.51
N GLN A 242 4.22 -7.67 14.41
CA GLN A 242 3.69 -8.09 15.72
C GLN A 242 3.26 -6.90 16.58
N VAL A 243 4.05 -5.82 16.62
CA VAL A 243 3.69 -4.59 17.34
C VAL A 243 2.39 -4.02 16.80
N TYR A 244 2.25 -3.90 15.48
CA TYR A 244 1.03 -3.36 14.88
C TYR A 244 -0.22 -4.21 15.10
N ARG A 245 -0.10 -5.54 15.13
CA ARG A 245 -1.21 -6.43 15.51
C ARG A 245 -1.67 -6.16 16.94
N ARG A 246 -0.73 -6.09 17.89
CA ARG A 246 -1.05 -5.76 19.30
C ARG A 246 -1.67 -4.37 19.46
N MET A 247 -1.21 -3.39 18.68
CA MET A 247 -1.79 -2.04 18.69
C MET A 247 -3.23 -2.02 18.14
N ALA A 248 -3.54 -2.89 17.16
CA ALA A 248 -4.88 -3.02 16.62
C ALA A 248 -5.84 -3.67 17.62
N GLU A 249 -5.40 -4.69 18.33
CA GLU A 249 -6.21 -5.39 19.36
C GLU A 249 -6.57 -4.50 20.54
N ARG A 250 -5.68 -3.58 20.96
CA ARG A 250 -5.92 -2.67 22.09
C ARG A 250 -6.90 -1.52 21.80
N ARG A 251 -7.47 -1.47 20.58
CA ARG A 251 -8.44 -0.45 20.17
C ARG A 251 -9.88 -0.90 20.29
N ASP A 252 -10.10 -2.19 20.49
CA ASP A 252 -11.39 -2.80 20.83
C ASP A 252 -11.56 -2.86 22.36
#